data_AF-A0AAD5A8R9-F1
#
_entry.id   AF-A0AAD5A8R9-F1
#
_cell.length_a   1.000
_cell.length_b   1.000
_cell.length_c   1.000
_cell.angle_alpha   90.00
_cell.angle_beta   90.00
_cell.angle_gamma   90.00
#
_symmetry.space_group_name_H-M   'P 1'
#
loop_
_entity.id
_entity.type
_entity.pdbx_description
1 polymer ?
#
loop_
_entity_poly.entity_id
_entity_poly.type
_entity_poly.pdbx_seq_one_letter_code
_entity_poly.pdbx_strand_id
1 'polypeptide(L)'
;IQPLKVTETHVIIDIKNLSLYGLLKKIFFEDKPIKAQVLLFYKEIPGRTKKRKLHMHLLPKNVPVIEVQNQFQHNMYIESSSTCQLVPRKPYRPRCKHYKCQPQTEIFEVDSAPNYHPTFEVLLSDEAEELTLGLLDEHDQEVWASRQVFLSGYKSQEANSPQMVKTAADFVDKHRDILIQKVSSVMEIADGLLSKEMINDELYSTISVAATSQEKMRILYTNCLTIRAVKEEFYTILKKKHHQLVDELENGSS
;
A
#
# COMPACT_ATOMS: atom_id res chain seq x y z
N ILE A 1 8.05 25.30 -20.20
CA ILE A 1 7.78 25.64 -18.78
C ILE A 1 9.14 25.74 -18.11
N GLN A 2 9.53 26.91 -17.62
CA GLN A 2 10.76 27.05 -16.85
C GLN A 2 10.41 26.92 -15.36
N PRO A 3 11.19 26.15 -14.58
CA PRO A 3 10.95 26.00 -13.15
C PRO A 3 11.23 27.32 -12.43
N LEU A 4 10.30 27.73 -11.57
CA LEU A 4 10.52 28.87 -10.68
C LEU A 4 11.55 28.53 -9.62
N LYS A 5 11.50 27.30 -9.12
CA LYS A 5 12.44 26.77 -8.13
C LYS A 5 12.52 25.27 -8.26
N VAL A 6 13.73 24.74 -8.28
CA VAL A 6 13.99 23.30 -8.19
C VAL A 6 14.51 23.03 -6.79
N THR A 7 13.86 22.14 -6.04
CA THR A 7 14.39 21.56 -4.81
C THR A 7 14.76 20.10 -5.08
N GLU A 8 15.43 19.46 -4.12
CA GLU A 8 15.81 18.05 -4.22
C GLU A 8 14.60 17.10 -4.38
N THR A 9 13.42 17.52 -3.90
CA THR A 9 12.23 16.67 -3.93
C THR A 9 11.19 17.12 -4.95
N HIS A 10 11.10 18.41 -5.27
CA HIS A 10 10.03 18.92 -6.13
C HIS A 10 10.45 20.13 -6.95
N VAL A 11 9.79 20.27 -8.10
CA VAL A 11 9.96 21.42 -8.99
C VAL A 11 8.73 22.31 -8.88
N ILE A 12 8.93 23.54 -8.39
CA ILE A 12 7.91 24.57 -8.32
C ILE A 12 7.89 25.29 -9.67
N ILE A 13 6.77 25.24 -10.37
CA ILE A 13 6.52 25.94 -11.63
C ILE A 13 5.40 26.96 -11.44
N ASP A 14 5.62 28.20 -11.86
CA ASP A 14 4.57 29.22 -11.92
C ASP A 14 3.94 29.20 -13.31
N ILE A 15 2.70 28.72 -13.40
CA ILE A 15 1.97 28.62 -14.65
C ILE A 15 1.18 29.92 -14.84
N LYS A 16 1.86 30.95 -15.35
CA LYS A 16 1.26 32.28 -15.53
C LYS A 16 0.16 32.34 -16.60
N ASN A 17 0.12 31.37 -17.53
CA ASN A 17 -0.90 31.31 -18.57
C ASN A 17 -1.23 29.84 -18.88
N LEU A 18 -2.48 29.43 -18.64
CA LEU A 18 -3.01 28.19 -19.20
C LEU A 18 -3.17 28.38 -20.70
N SER A 19 -2.47 27.58 -21.50
CA SER A 19 -2.63 27.61 -22.95
C SER A 19 -4.10 27.40 -23.33
N LEU A 20 -4.60 28.13 -24.33
CA LEU A 20 -5.91 27.88 -24.94
C LEU A 20 -6.02 26.42 -25.40
N TYR A 21 -4.91 25.79 -25.77
CA TYR A 21 -4.82 24.36 -26.09
C TYR A 21 -5.08 23.46 -24.87
N GLY A 22 -4.70 23.88 -23.65
CA GLY A 22 -5.02 23.17 -22.40
C GLY A 22 -6.50 23.33 -21.98
N LEU A 23 -7.10 24.49 -22.26
CA LEU A 23 -8.53 24.76 -22.10
C LEU A 23 -9.38 24.00 -23.13
N LEU A 24 -8.94 23.96 -24.40
CA LEU A 24 -9.58 23.18 -25.47
C LEU A 24 -9.33 21.67 -25.29
N LYS A 25 -8.18 21.24 -24.76
CA LYS A 25 -7.94 19.83 -24.40
C LYS A 25 -8.99 19.31 -23.42
N LYS A 26 -9.40 20.10 -22.42
CA LYS A 26 -10.52 19.71 -21.53
C LYS A 26 -11.83 19.47 -22.28
N ILE A 27 -12.01 20.09 -23.45
CA ILE A 27 -13.22 19.97 -24.29
C ILE A 27 -13.08 18.81 -25.32
N PHE A 28 -11.86 18.42 -25.72
CA PHE A 28 -11.61 17.38 -26.73
C PHE A 28 -11.05 16.05 -26.21
N PHE A 29 -10.68 15.94 -24.92
CA PHE A 29 -10.12 14.72 -24.30
C PHE A 29 -11.16 13.88 -23.55
N GLU A 30 -12.41 14.30 -23.45
CA GLU A 30 -13.41 13.61 -22.61
C GLU A 30 -13.71 12.19 -23.08
N ASP A 31 -13.60 11.89 -24.39
CA ASP A 31 -13.92 10.56 -24.92
C ASP A 31 -12.70 9.69 -25.26
N LYS A 32 -11.47 10.14 -24.99
CA LYS A 32 -10.27 9.35 -25.32
C LYS A 32 -9.91 8.39 -24.19
N PRO A 33 -9.68 7.09 -24.50
CA PRO A 33 -9.22 6.16 -23.49
C PRO A 33 -7.81 6.53 -23.01
N ILE A 34 -7.61 6.47 -21.69
CA ILE A 34 -6.33 6.61 -21.02
C ILE A 34 -5.85 5.26 -20.49
N LYS A 35 -4.54 5.12 -20.29
CA LYS A 35 -4.01 3.97 -19.55
C LYS A 35 -4.45 4.06 -18.09
N ALA A 36 -5.11 3.02 -17.62
CA ALA A 36 -5.62 2.92 -16.27
C ALA A 36 -5.15 1.61 -15.62
N GLN A 37 -5.49 1.45 -14.35
CA GLN A 37 -5.24 0.25 -13.57
C GLN A 37 -6.39 -0.04 -12.61
N VAL A 38 -6.64 -1.32 -12.39
CA VAL A 38 -7.56 -1.86 -11.38
C VAL A 38 -6.74 -2.44 -10.25
N LEU A 39 -6.81 -1.83 -9.06
CA LEU A 39 -6.15 -2.34 -7.86
C LEU A 39 -7.16 -2.99 -6.92
N LEU A 40 -6.77 -4.11 -6.32
CA LEU A 40 -7.64 -4.91 -5.45
C LEU A 40 -7.06 -4.96 -4.04
N PHE A 41 -7.89 -4.66 -3.05
CA PHE A 41 -7.53 -4.73 -1.64
C PHE A 41 -8.57 -5.53 -0.87
N TYR A 42 -8.14 -6.61 -0.23
CA TYR A 42 -8.97 -7.43 0.63
C TYR A 42 -8.99 -6.89 2.05
N LYS A 43 -10.19 -6.78 2.61
CA LYS A 43 -10.42 -6.29 3.97
C LYS A 43 -11.29 -7.26 4.74
N GLU A 44 -10.79 -7.66 5.89
CA GLU A 44 -11.59 -8.30 6.92
C GLU A 44 -12.04 -7.28 7.96
N ILE A 45 -13.31 -7.37 8.32
CA ILE A 45 -13.92 -6.52 9.33
C ILE A 45 -14.19 -7.42 10.54
N PRO A 46 -13.42 -7.28 11.64
CA PRO A 46 -13.64 -8.03 12.86
C PRO A 46 -14.97 -7.63 13.51
N GLY A 47 -15.66 -8.59 14.12
CA GLY A 47 -16.97 -8.41 14.75
C GLY A 47 -17.62 -9.73 15.14
N ARG A 48 -18.86 -9.69 15.67
CA ARG A 48 -19.62 -10.90 16.04
C ARG A 48 -19.85 -11.84 14.85
N THR A 49 -19.99 -11.28 13.65
CA THR A 49 -19.94 -12.00 12.39
C THR A 49 -18.78 -11.46 11.59
N LYS A 50 -17.89 -12.35 11.11
CA LYS A 50 -16.81 -11.94 10.22
C LYS A 50 -17.47 -11.37 8.97
N LYS A 51 -17.03 -10.18 8.55
CA LYS A 51 -17.47 -9.59 7.29
C LYS A 51 -16.25 -9.37 6.43
N ARG A 52 -16.35 -9.78 5.18
CA ARG A 52 -15.27 -9.71 4.21
C ARG A 52 -15.69 -8.78 3.08
N LYS A 53 -14.75 -7.94 2.66
CA LYS A 53 -14.94 -7.06 1.52
C LYS A 53 -13.71 -7.05 0.63
N LEU A 54 -13.94 -6.94 -0.66
CA LEU A 54 -12.89 -6.57 -1.60
C LEU A 54 -13.13 -5.14 -2.07
N HIS A 55 -12.13 -4.28 -1.92
CA HIS A 55 -12.11 -2.94 -2.48
C HIS A 55 -11.48 -3.01 -3.87
N MET A 56 -12.17 -2.43 -4.85
CA MET A 56 -11.70 -2.32 -6.23
C MET A 56 -11.53 -0.84 -6.56
N HIS A 57 -10.31 -0.44 -6.90
CA HIS A 57 -9.95 0.93 -7.23
C HIS A 57 -9.68 1.05 -8.72
N LEU A 58 -10.39 1.95 -9.39
CA LEU A 58 -10.09 2.39 -10.74
C LEU A 58 -9.23 3.63 -10.68
N LEU A 59 -8.01 3.57 -11.19
CA LEU A 59 -7.06 4.67 -11.12
C LEU A 59 -6.33 4.87 -12.46
N PRO A 60 -5.92 6.10 -12.78
CA PRO A 60 -4.96 6.35 -13.86
C PRO A 60 -3.66 5.55 -13.64
N LYS A 61 -3.02 5.09 -14.72
CA LYS A 61 -1.81 4.25 -14.61
C LYS A 61 -0.59 4.99 -14.05
N ASN A 62 -0.59 6.32 -14.11
CA ASN A 62 0.45 7.16 -13.53
C ASN A 62 0.35 7.30 -12.00
N VAL A 63 -0.72 6.83 -11.36
CA VAL A 63 -0.81 6.76 -9.90
C VAL A 63 0.10 5.63 -9.39
N PRO A 64 1.10 5.90 -8.53
CA PRO A 64 1.96 4.85 -7.99
C PRO A 64 1.19 3.91 -7.07
N VAL A 65 1.30 2.60 -7.28
CA VAL A 65 0.62 1.58 -6.46
C VAL A 65 1.01 1.72 -4.98
N ILE A 66 2.26 2.08 -4.70
CA ILE A 66 2.78 2.27 -3.35
C ILE A 66 2.05 3.38 -2.58
N GLU A 67 1.63 4.46 -3.26
CA GLU A 67 0.86 5.54 -2.62
C GLU A 67 -0.52 5.03 -2.16
N VAL A 68 -1.17 4.21 -2.99
CA VAL A 68 -2.47 3.62 -2.67
C VAL A 68 -2.32 2.59 -1.55
N GLN A 69 -1.30 1.73 -1.61
CA GLN A 69 -1.00 0.77 -0.55
C GLN A 69 -0.75 1.46 0.80
N ASN A 70 -0.06 2.60 0.81
CA ASN A 70 0.18 3.37 2.03
C ASN A 70 -1.10 3.97 2.65
N GLN A 71 -2.16 4.20 1.86
CA GLN A 71 -3.47 4.64 2.40
C GLN A 71 -4.30 3.49 2.97
N PHE A 72 -4.07 2.26 2.50
CA PHE A 72 -4.81 1.07 2.90
C PHE A 72 -3.90 0.02 3.56
N GLN A 73 -2.97 0.44 4.42
CA GLN A 73 -1.96 -0.44 5.04
C GLN A 73 -2.54 -1.63 5.82
N HIS A 74 -3.77 -1.50 6.33
CA HIS A 74 -4.47 -2.58 7.04
C HIS A 74 -5.29 -3.49 6.13
N ASN A 75 -5.40 -3.17 4.84
CA ASN A 75 -5.99 -4.03 3.84
C ASN A 75 -4.88 -4.77 3.10
N MET A 76 -5.18 -5.98 2.68
CA MET A 76 -4.23 -6.80 1.96
C MET A 76 -4.33 -6.54 0.46
N TYR A 77 -3.25 -6.04 -0.12
CA TYR A 77 -3.13 -5.87 -1.56
C TYR A 77 -3.10 -7.23 -2.25
N ILE A 78 -3.99 -7.43 -3.22
CA ILE A 78 -3.98 -8.62 -4.07
C ILE A 78 -3.25 -8.27 -5.37
N GLU A 79 -2.12 -8.93 -5.60
CA GLU A 79 -1.39 -8.78 -6.85
C GLU A 79 -2.19 -9.40 -8.02
N SER A 80 -2.38 -8.62 -9.09
CA SER A 80 -3.11 -9.04 -10.28
C SER A 80 -2.65 -8.23 -11.49
N SER A 81 -3.03 -8.68 -12.69
CA SER A 81 -2.79 -7.96 -13.96
C SER A 81 -3.62 -6.67 -14.07
N SER A 82 -3.23 -5.64 -13.34
CA SER A 82 -4.07 -4.44 -13.11
C SER A 82 -4.35 -3.58 -14.35
N THR A 83 -3.51 -3.60 -15.38
CA THR A 83 -3.56 -2.62 -16.48
C THR A 83 -4.81 -2.76 -17.38
N CYS A 84 -5.45 -1.64 -17.70
CA CYS A 84 -6.55 -1.53 -18.66
C CYS A 84 -6.54 -0.16 -19.38
N GLN A 85 -7.55 0.08 -20.21
CA GLN A 85 -7.83 1.40 -20.77
C GLN A 85 -9.25 1.82 -20.38
N LEU A 86 -9.37 3.03 -19.85
CA LEU A 86 -10.66 3.60 -19.43
C LEU A 86 -10.79 5.01 -19.99
N VAL A 87 -12.02 5.41 -20.31
CA VAL A 87 -12.38 6.74 -20.75
C VAL A 87 -12.79 7.55 -19.51
N PRO A 88 -12.15 8.69 -19.23
CA PRO A 88 -12.52 9.56 -18.11
C PRO A 88 -14.00 9.94 -18.14
N ARG A 89 -14.62 10.12 -16.97
CA ARG A 89 -16.02 10.56 -16.82
C ARG A 89 -17.08 9.64 -17.43
N LYS A 90 -16.71 8.40 -17.80
CA LYS A 90 -17.65 7.37 -18.23
C LYS A 90 -18.01 6.46 -17.06
N PRO A 91 -19.24 5.91 -17.05
CA PRO A 91 -19.65 4.97 -16.04
C PRO A 91 -19.08 3.57 -16.31
N TYR A 92 -18.69 2.90 -15.24
CA TYR A 92 -18.19 1.53 -15.25
C TYR A 92 -18.91 0.70 -14.19
N ARG A 93 -18.95 -0.62 -14.40
CA ARG A 93 -19.52 -1.55 -13.41
C ARG A 93 -18.69 -2.82 -13.26
N PRO A 94 -18.49 -3.32 -12.03
CA PRO A 94 -17.78 -4.56 -11.81
C PRO A 94 -18.62 -5.75 -12.32
N ARG A 95 -17.97 -6.65 -13.05
CA ARG A 95 -18.52 -7.97 -13.36
C ARG A 95 -18.17 -8.91 -12.22
N CYS A 96 -19.09 -9.05 -11.29
CA CYS A 96 -18.95 -9.97 -10.18
C CYS A 96 -20.13 -10.93 -10.18
N LYS A 97 -19.87 -12.21 -10.44
CA LYS A 97 -20.90 -13.26 -10.33
C LYS A 97 -21.02 -13.68 -8.87
N HIS A 98 -22.23 -13.91 -8.39
CA HIS A 98 -22.56 -14.47 -7.06
C HIS A 98 -22.31 -13.56 -5.83
N TYR A 99 -21.69 -12.40 -5.99
CA TYR A 99 -21.49 -11.45 -4.88
C TYR A 99 -22.06 -10.08 -5.18
N LYS A 100 -22.44 -9.36 -4.13
CA LYS A 100 -23.01 -8.02 -4.24
C LYS A 100 -21.90 -6.98 -4.37
N CYS A 101 -21.92 -6.23 -5.45
CA CYS A 101 -21.09 -5.03 -5.63
C CYS A 101 -21.85 -3.78 -5.20
N GLN A 102 -21.13 -2.80 -4.65
CA GLN A 102 -21.66 -1.47 -4.39
C GLN A 102 -20.60 -0.38 -4.63
N PRO A 103 -20.96 0.74 -5.27
CA PRO A 103 -22.19 0.93 -6.04
C PRO A 103 -22.27 -0.07 -7.22
N GLN A 104 -23.43 -0.17 -7.88
CA GLN A 104 -23.58 -1.04 -9.06
C GLN A 104 -22.86 -0.46 -10.28
N THR A 105 -22.79 0.87 -10.36
CA THR A 105 -22.14 1.63 -11.41
C THR A 105 -21.50 2.86 -10.77
N GLU A 106 -20.32 3.26 -11.24
CA GLU A 106 -19.63 4.48 -10.79
C GLU A 106 -18.88 5.14 -11.95
N ILE A 107 -18.70 6.45 -11.88
CA ILE A 107 -17.96 7.24 -12.86
C ILE A 107 -16.45 7.13 -12.61
N PHE A 108 -15.67 6.89 -13.66
CA PHE A 108 -14.21 6.90 -13.56
C PHE A 108 -13.66 8.34 -13.54
N GLU A 109 -13.39 8.84 -12.33
CA GLU A 109 -12.77 10.14 -12.10
C GLU A 109 -11.24 10.06 -12.05
N VAL A 110 -10.57 10.99 -12.75
CA VAL A 110 -9.10 11.01 -12.91
C VAL A 110 -8.42 11.87 -11.83
N ASP A 111 -9.16 12.80 -11.22
CA ASP A 111 -8.69 13.80 -10.27
C ASP A 111 -8.87 13.40 -8.79
N SER A 112 -9.07 12.11 -8.51
CA SER A 112 -9.28 11.56 -7.16
C SER A 112 -8.06 11.65 -6.23
N ALA A 113 -6.92 12.16 -6.68
CA ALA A 113 -5.75 12.38 -5.83
C ALA A 113 -5.94 13.59 -4.89
N PRO A 114 -5.45 13.55 -3.64
CA PRO A 114 -4.65 12.48 -3.05
C PRO A 114 -5.48 11.36 -2.40
N ASN A 115 -6.80 11.45 -2.31
CA ASN A 115 -7.62 10.50 -1.55
C ASN A 115 -8.15 9.37 -2.44
N TYR A 116 -7.41 8.26 -2.53
CA TYR A 116 -7.71 7.15 -3.44
C TYR A 116 -8.81 6.23 -2.88
N HIS A 117 -10.05 6.69 -2.83
CA HIS A 117 -11.17 5.87 -2.36
C HIS A 117 -11.44 4.64 -3.24
N PRO A 118 -11.95 3.53 -2.67
CA PRO A 118 -12.45 2.41 -3.47
C PRO A 118 -13.56 2.87 -4.41
N THR A 119 -13.44 2.55 -5.69
CA THR A 119 -14.51 2.82 -6.67
C THR A 119 -15.67 1.85 -6.47
N PHE A 120 -15.37 0.60 -6.12
CA PHE A 120 -16.38 -0.41 -5.79
C PHE A 120 -15.97 -1.22 -4.57
N GLU A 121 -16.95 -1.69 -3.83
CA GLU A 121 -16.83 -2.69 -2.77
C GLU A 121 -17.60 -3.95 -3.18
N VAL A 122 -16.93 -5.10 -3.12
CA VAL A 122 -17.54 -6.42 -3.30
C VAL A 122 -17.74 -7.03 -1.92
N LEU A 123 -18.99 -7.29 -1.55
CA LEU A 123 -19.34 -7.92 -0.28
C LEU A 123 -19.25 -9.44 -0.42
N LEU A 124 -18.34 -10.04 0.34
CA LEU A 124 -18.04 -11.46 0.28
C LEU A 124 -18.73 -12.21 1.43
N SER A 125 -19.17 -13.44 1.18
CA SER A 125 -19.61 -14.35 2.24
C SER A 125 -18.41 -14.96 2.99
N ASP A 126 -18.66 -15.56 4.14
CA ASP A 126 -17.62 -16.18 4.97
C ASP A 126 -16.99 -17.43 4.33
N GLU A 127 -17.70 -18.09 3.41
CA GLU A 127 -17.22 -19.29 2.72
C GLU A 127 -16.44 -18.96 1.44
N ALA A 128 -16.42 -17.69 1.01
CA ALA A 128 -15.76 -17.29 -0.24
C ALA A 128 -14.26 -17.61 -0.22
N GLU A 129 -13.82 -18.49 -1.13
CA GLU A 129 -12.40 -18.85 -1.31
C GLU A 129 -11.81 -18.26 -2.59
N GLU A 130 -12.65 -17.98 -3.56
CA GLU A 130 -12.30 -17.35 -4.82
C GLU A 130 -13.50 -16.59 -5.38
N LEU A 131 -13.23 -15.64 -6.28
CA LEU A 131 -14.26 -14.99 -7.06
C LEU A 131 -13.75 -14.64 -8.45
N THR A 132 -14.67 -14.52 -9.40
CA THR A 132 -14.36 -13.99 -10.74
C THR A 132 -14.73 -12.51 -10.80
N LEU A 133 -13.75 -11.68 -11.14
CA LEU A 133 -13.92 -10.23 -11.29
C LEU A 133 -13.48 -9.75 -12.66
N GLY A 134 -14.33 -8.93 -13.27
CA GLY A 134 -14.05 -8.16 -14.48
C GLY A 134 -14.56 -6.73 -14.34
N LEU A 135 -14.34 -5.90 -15.36
CA LEU A 135 -14.91 -4.55 -15.44
C LEU A 135 -15.60 -4.37 -16.78
N LEU A 136 -16.81 -3.84 -16.73
CA LEU A 136 -17.64 -3.54 -17.89
C LEU A 136 -17.78 -2.04 -18.05
N ASP A 137 -17.83 -1.57 -19.29
CA ASP A 137 -18.23 -0.21 -19.63
C ASP A 137 -19.76 -0.06 -19.67
N GLU A 138 -20.22 1.11 -20.10
CA GLU A 138 -21.64 1.47 -20.22
C GLU A 138 -22.42 0.64 -21.27
N HIS A 139 -21.71 -0.07 -22.15
CA HIS A 139 -22.27 -0.91 -23.21
C HIS A 139 -22.13 -2.41 -22.89
N ASP A 140 -21.81 -2.75 -21.64
CA ASP A 140 -21.53 -4.11 -21.19
C ASP A 140 -20.33 -4.78 -21.90
N GLN A 141 -19.44 -3.99 -22.50
CA GLN A 141 -18.20 -4.48 -23.06
C GLN A 141 -17.15 -4.60 -21.97
N GLU A 142 -16.39 -5.68 -22.04
CA GLU A 142 -15.40 -6.00 -21.02
C GLU A 142 -14.09 -5.25 -21.28
N VAL A 143 -13.84 -4.23 -20.45
CA VAL A 143 -12.66 -3.33 -20.55
C VAL A 143 -11.50 -3.78 -19.66
N TRP A 144 -11.78 -4.66 -18.69
CA TRP A 144 -10.77 -5.39 -17.93
C TRP A 144 -11.26 -6.83 -17.78
N ALA A 145 -10.61 -7.75 -18.49
CA ALA A 145 -11.03 -9.14 -18.65
C ALA A 145 -11.25 -9.85 -17.30
N SER A 146 -12.33 -10.61 -17.22
CA SER A 146 -12.68 -11.43 -16.07
C SER A 146 -11.55 -12.37 -15.71
N ARG A 147 -11.21 -12.40 -14.42
CA ARG A 147 -10.18 -13.29 -13.89
C ARG A 147 -10.55 -13.81 -12.52
N GLN A 148 -9.97 -14.95 -12.19
CA GLN A 148 -10.07 -15.54 -10.86
C GLN A 148 -9.19 -14.77 -9.88
N VAL A 149 -9.75 -14.48 -8.72
CA VAL A 149 -9.09 -13.87 -7.58
C VAL A 149 -9.21 -14.87 -6.44
N PHE A 150 -8.08 -15.44 -6.02
CA PHE A 150 -8.03 -16.38 -4.91
C PHE A 150 -7.98 -15.63 -3.58
N LEU A 151 -8.92 -15.93 -2.68
CA LEU A 151 -9.04 -15.38 -1.33
C LEU A 151 -8.50 -16.33 -0.25
N SER A 152 -8.23 -17.59 -0.60
CA SER A 152 -7.80 -18.63 0.35
C SER A 152 -6.47 -18.31 1.04
N GLY A 153 -5.51 -17.72 0.32
CA GLY A 153 -4.25 -17.22 0.89
C GLY A 153 -4.41 -15.97 1.75
N TYR A 154 -5.64 -15.46 1.85
CA TYR A 154 -5.99 -14.18 2.44
C TYR A 154 -7.00 -14.27 3.60
N LYS A 155 -7.52 -15.48 3.89
CA LYS A 155 -8.33 -15.74 5.07
C LYS A 155 -7.48 -15.54 6.32
N SER A 156 -7.94 -14.72 7.28
CA SER A 156 -7.37 -14.78 8.62
C SER A 156 -7.47 -16.20 9.18
N GLN A 157 -6.32 -16.79 9.47
CA GLN A 157 -6.24 -17.79 10.51
C GLN A 157 -6.69 -17.14 11.82
N GLU A 158 -7.94 -17.38 12.23
CA GLU A 158 -8.33 -17.23 13.62
C GLU A 158 -9.29 -18.36 14.00
N ALA A 159 -8.69 -19.44 14.52
CA ALA A 159 -9.05 -20.13 15.77
C ALA A 159 -8.38 -21.53 15.75
N ASN A 160 -7.48 -21.76 16.72
CA ASN A 160 -6.75 -23.01 17.01
C ASN A 160 -5.35 -23.21 16.40
N SER A 161 -4.49 -22.18 16.49
CA SER A 161 -3.11 -22.32 16.98
C SER A 161 -2.41 -20.96 17.06
N PRO A 162 -1.56 -20.72 18.09
CA PRO A 162 -0.85 -19.46 18.26
C PRO A 162 0.39 -19.42 17.37
N GLN A 163 0.27 -19.03 16.11
CA GLN A 163 1.41 -18.54 15.32
C GLN A 163 0.88 -17.75 14.12
N MET A 164 0.63 -16.46 14.36
CA MET A 164 0.49 -15.44 13.31
C MET A 164 1.59 -15.65 12.27
N VAL A 165 1.24 -15.60 10.99
CA VAL A 165 2.19 -15.26 9.93
C VAL A 165 2.66 -13.83 10.21
N LYS A 166 3.72 -13.71 11.01
CA LYS A 166 4.38 -12.46 11.37
C LYS A 166 5.09 -11.99 10.11
N THR A 167 4.59 -10.98 9.42
CA THR A 167 5.49 -10.30 8.48
C THR A 167 6.62 -9.66 9.29
N ALA A 168 7.81 -9.60 8.71
CA ALA A 168 8.97 -8.99 9.34
C ALA A 168 8.67 -7.56 9.83
N ALA A 169 7.86 -6.82 9.07
CA ALA A 169 7.39 -5.50 9.47
C ALA A 169 6.47 -5.52 10.70
N ASP A 170 5.52 -6.47 10.78
CA ASP A 170 4.62 -6.61 11.92
C ASP A 170 5.38 -6.97 13.21
N PHE A 171 6.44 -7.78 13.09
CA PHE A 171 7.32 -8.06 14.23
C PHE A 171 7.95 -6.78 14.78
N VAL A 172 8.49 -5.94 13.89
CA VAL A 172 9.19 -4.70 14.26
C VAL A 172 8.25 -3.70 14.92
N ASP A 173 7.00 -3.61 14.45
CA ASP A 173 5.98 -2.76 15.05
C ASP A 173 5.49 -3.31 16.39
N LYS A 174 5.17 -4.60 16.44
CA LYS A 174 4.65 -5.27 17.65
C LYS A 174 5.63 -5.22 18.81
N HIS A 175 6.91 -5.39 18.53
CA HIS A 175 7.96 -5.47 19.56
C HIS A 175 8.70 -4.15 19.77
N ARG A 176 8.16 -3.02 19.27
CA ARG A 176 8.80 -1.71 19.32
C ARG A 176 9.40 -1.35 20.68
N ASP A 177 8.63 -1.46 21.75
CA ASP A 177 9.09 -1.05 23.08
C ASP A 177 10.23 -1.94 23.58
N ILE A 178 10.16 -3.25 23.31
CA ILE A 178 11.19 -4.20 23.71
C ILE A 178 12.46 -3.98 22.87
N LEU A 179 12.32 -3.74 21.58
CA LEU A 179 13.45 -3.45 20.68
C LEU A 179 14.14 -2.14 21.06
N ILE A 180 13.40 -1.09 21.41
CA ILE A 180 13.97 0.16 21.94
C ILE A 180 14.76 -0.08 23.22
N GLN A 181 14.29 -0.93 24.11
CA GLN A 181 14.93 -1.16 25.41
C GLN A 181 16.12 -2.12 25.33
N LYS A 182 16.01 -3.21 24.59
CA LYS A 182 16.97 -4.32 24.59
C LYS A 182 18.04 -4.23 23.50
N VAL A 183 17.82 -3.49 22.41
CA VAL A 183 18.83 -3.34 21.36
C VAL A 183 19.86 -2.29 21.79
N SER A 184 21.05 -2.74 22.18
CA SER A 184 22.17 -1.88 22.58
C SER A 184 23.07 -1.50 21.40
N SER A 185 23.30 -2.42 20.45
CA SER A 185 24.16 -2.22 19.28
C SER A 185 23.48 -1.51 18.11
N VAL A 186 22.82 -0.39 18.36
CA VAL A 186 22.00 0.31 17.34
C VAL A 186 22.83 0.80 16.14
N MET A 187 24.12 1.14 16.35
CA MET A 187 24.99 1.59 15.26
C MET A 187 25.27 0.49 14.24
N GLU A 188 25.40 -0.77 14.65
CA GLU A 188 25.59 -1.88 13.69
C GLU A 188 24.38 -2.08 12.78
N ILE A 189 23.19 -1.78 13.31
CA ILE A 189 21.96 -1.79 12.53
C ILE A 189 21.96 -0.61 11.56
N ALA A 190 22.32 0.58 12.03
CA ALA A 190 22.43 1.77 11.20
C ALA A 190 23.44 1.55 10.05
N ASP A 191 24.58 0.90 10.31
CA ASP A 191 25.57 0.55 9.27
C ASP A 191 24.96 -0.36 8.20
N GLY A 192 24.20 -1.38 8.62
CA GLY A 192 23.50 -2.28 7.70
C GLY A 192 22.48 -1.54 6.82
N LEU A 193 21.72 -0.63 7.42
CA LEU A 193 20.75 0.20 6.69
C LEU A 193 21.44 1.21 5.75
N LEU A 194 22.54 1.83 6.18
CA LEU A 194 23.32 2.76 5.36
C LEU A 194 23.97 2.05 4.17
N SER A 195 24.54 0.86 4.39
CA SER A 195 25.17 0.07 3.32
C SER A 195 24.21 -0.34 2.19
N LYS A 196 22.91 -0.36 2.49
CA LYS A 196 21.82 -0.64 1.54
C LYS A 196 21.12 0.62 1.05
N GLU A 197 21.70 1.79 1.32
CA GLU A 197 21.17 3.10 0.93
C GLU A 197 19.74 3.35 1.45
N MET A 198 19.35 2.71 2.56
CA MET A 198 18.02 2.86 3.17
C MET A 198 17.93 4.03 4.15
N ILE A 199 19.08 4.53 4.61
CA ILE A 199 19.21 5.77 5.37
C ILE A 199 20.34 6.59 4.74
N ASN A 200 20.28 7.92 4.88
CA ASN A 200 21.30 8.83 4.36
C ASN A 200 22.35 9.17 5.45
N ASP A 201 23.45 9.80 5.02
CA ASP A 201 24.54 10.21 5.92
C ASP A 201 24.09 11.18 7.02
N GLU A 202 23.12 12.04 6.72
CA GLU A 202 22.55 12.99 7.70
C GLU A 202 21.82 12.29 8.84
N LEU A 203 20.94 11.34 8.51
CA LEU A 203 20.23 10.54 9.50
C LEU A 203 21.21 9.62 10.26
N TYR A 204 22.17 9.02 9.56
CA TYR A 204 23.22 8.23 10.19
C TYR A 204 24.02 9.05 11.21
N SER A 205 24.44 10.27 10.83
CA SER A 205 25.15 11.20 11.72
C SER A 205 24.30 11.55 12.93
N THR A 206 23.01 11.85 12.73
CA THR A 206 22.04 12.15 13.79
C THR A 206 21.89 10.99 14.79
N ILE A 207 21.85 9.75 14.30
CA ILE A 207 21.84 8.56 15.15
C ILE A 207 23.18 8.42 15.89
N SER A 208 24.31 8.67 15.24
CA SER A 208 25.63 8.50 15.84
C SER A 208 25.85 9.36 17.08
N VAL A 209 25.35 10.61 17.05
CA VAL A 209 25.51 11.62 18.12
C VAL A 209 24.52 11.48 19.27
N ALA A 210 23.45 10.69 19.12
CA ALA A 210 22.47 10.51 20.19
C ALA A 210 23.08 9.81 21.43
N ALA A 211 22.71 10.27 22.62
CA ALA A 211 23.40 9.94 23.86
C ALA A 211 23.26 8.47 24.31
N THR A 212 22.14 7.83 24.03
CA THR A 212 21.84 6.46 24.49
C THR A 212 21.35 5.57 23.37
N SER A 213 21.52 4.24 23.50
CA SER A 213 21.01 3.29 22.51
C SER A 213 19.49 3.38 22.36
N GLN A 214 18.77 3.63 23.44
CA GLN A 214 17.31 3.82 23.40
C GLN A 214 16.95 5.03 22.54
N GLU A 215 17.67 6.14 22.67
CA GLU A 215 17.41 7.34 21.88
C GLU A 215 17.76 7.14 20.41
N LYS A 216 18.89 6.46 20.13
CA LYS A 216 19.25 6.02 18.78
C LYS A 216 18.13 5.18 18.13
N MET A 217 17.59 4.23 18.88
CA MET A 217 16.53 3.35 18.40
C MET A 217 15.22 4.12 18.17
N ARG A 218 14.89 5.10 19.02
CA ARG A 218 13.73 5.99 18.80
C ARG A 218 13.89 6.81 17.53
N ILE A 219 15.08 7.36 17.27
CA ILE A 219 15.36 8.12 16.05
C ILE A 219 15.14 7.25 14.80
N LEU A 220 15.62 6.00 14.79
CA LEU A 220 15.34 5.04 13.70
C LEU A 220 13.83 4.81 13.53
N TYR A 221 13.09 4.59 14.62
CA TYR A 221 11.64 4.39 14.56
C TYR A 221 10.88 5.59 13.99
N THR A 222 11.28 6.80 14.37
CA THR A 222 10.60 8.03 13.94
C THR A 222 10.92 8.38 12.50
N ASN A 223 12.16 8.15 12.04
CA ASN A 223 12.63 8.67 10.76
C ASN A 223 12.58 7.68 9.59
N CYS A 224 12.88 6.40 9.81
CA CYS A 224 13.02 5.44 8.70
C CYS A 224 12.20 4.14 8.87
N LEU A 225 11.97 3.66 10.10
CA LEU A 225 11.11 2.48 10.34
C LEU A 225 9.62 2.83 10.29
N THR A 226 9.22 3.86 9.54
CA THR A 226 7.85 4.07 9.08
C THR A 226 7.59 3.37 7.74
N ILE A 227 8.66 3.09 6.98
CA ILE A 227 8.61 2.48 5.65
C ILE A 227 8.74 0.95 5.77
N ARG A 228 7.81 0.23 5.13
CA ARG A 228 7.75 -1.25 5.21
C ARG A 228 9.06 -1.94 4.79
N ALA A 229 9.64 -1.56 3.66
CA ALA A 229 10.89 -2.16 3.17
C ALA A 229 12.05 -1.99 4.17
N VAL A 230 12.12 -0.84 4.83
CA VAL A 230 13.15 -0.58 5.86
C VAL A 230 12.89 -1.42 7.11
N LYS A 231 11.63 -1.65 7.49
CA LYS A 231 11.28 -2.56 8.60
C LYS A 231 11.68 -4.00 8.30
N GLU A 232 11.44 -4.48 7.08
CA GLU A 232 11.79 -5.86 6.68
C GLU A 232 13.31 -6.07 6.66
N GLU A 233 14.06 -5.08 6.19
CA GLU A 233 15.52 -5.11 6.24
C GLU A 233 16.06 -5.01 7.67
N PHE A 234 15.51 -4.09 8.46
CA PHE A 234 15.85 -3.95 9.88
C PHE A 234 15.66 -5.26 10.64
N TYR A 235 14.55 -5.97 10.40
CA TYR A 235 14.31 -7.29 10.96
C TYR A 235 15.33 -8.35 10.47
N THR A 236 15.72 -8.30 9.20
CA THR A 236 16.75 -9.18 8.65
C THR A 236 18.10 -8.97 9.33
N ILE A 237 18.47 -7.70 9.57
CA ILE A 237 19.67 -7.32 10.31
C ILE A 237 19.56 -7.78 11.77
N LEU A 238 18.41 -7.59 12.42
CA LEU A 238 18.15 -8.09 13.77
C LEU A 238 18.29 -9.61 13.85
N LYS A 239 17.77 -10.37 12.89
CA LYS A 239 17.94 -11.84 12.86
C LYS A 239 19.40 -12.24 12.73
N LYS A 240 20.19 -11.51 11.93
CA LYS A 240 21.61 -11.82 11.75
C LYS A 240 22.46 -11.49 12.98
N LYS A 241 22.15 -10.37 13.65
CA LYS A 241 23.01 -9.78 14.69
C LYS A 241 22.53 -10.06 16.11
N HIS A 242 21.21 -10.14 16.29
CA HIS A 242 20.51 -10.29 17.57
C HIS A 242 19.53 -11.48 17.52
N HIS A 243 19.92 -12.60 16.90
CA HIS A 243 19.07 -13.80 16.75
C HIS A 243 18.45 -14.24 18.08
N GLN A 244 19.20 -14.25 19.19
CA GLN A 244 18.68 -14.62 20.51
C GLN A 244 17.48 -13.76 20.95
N LEU A 245 17.57 -12.43 20.74
CA LEU A 245 16.48 -11.51 21.05
C LEU A 245 15.28 -11.74 20.14
N VAL A 246 15.52 -12.03 18.86
CA VAL A 246 14.44 -12.33 17.91
C VAL A 246 13.77 -13.65 18.27
N ASP A 247 14.52 -14.69 18.61
CA ASP A 247 14.02 -16.00 19.00
C ASP A 247 13.19 -15.92 20.30
N GLU A 248 13.64 -15.14 21.30
CA GLU A 248 12.87 -14.84 22.52
C GLU A 248 11.52 -14.19 22.21
N LEU A 249 11.51 -13.19 21.32
CA LEU A 249 10.31 -12.44 20.94
C LEU A 249 9.40 -13.23 19.98
N GLU A 250 9.99 -14.16 19.22
CA GLU A 250 9.26 -15.01 18.28
C GLU A 250 8.53 -16.14 18.98
N ASN A 251 9.18 -16.79 19.94
CA ASN A 251 8.68 -17.97 20.64
C ASN A 251 7.81 -17.64 21.86
N GLY A 252 7.75 -16.35 22.25
CA GLY A 252 7.04 -15.91 23.44
C GLY A 252 7.81 -16.32 24.70
N SER A 253 7.98 -15.39 25.63
CA SER A 253 8.53 -15.72 26.94
C SER A 253 7.68 -16.83 27.57
N SER A 254 8.32 -17.97 27.88
CA SER A 254 7.76 -18.98 28.79
C SER A 254 7.47 -18.39 30.15
#